data_AF-A0A1X2GL35-F1
#
_entry.id   AF-A0A1X2GL35-F1
#
_cell.length_a   1.000
_cell.length_b   1.000
_cell.length_c   1.000
_cell.angle_alpha   90.00
_cell.angle_beta   90.00
_cell.angle_gamma   90.00
#
_symmetry.space_group_name_H-M   'P 1'
#
loop_
_entity.id
_entity.type
_entity.pdbx_description
1 polymer ?
#
loop_
_entity_poly.entity_id
_entity_poly.type
_entity_poly.pdbx_seq_one_letter_code
_entity_poly.pdbx_strand_id
1 'polypeptide(L)'
;MSLAILNPQDELNHRQVNVPNDNHRRQIIKKKVIAIGKMSRHYNVLKDHPDLVAELKAFNGGKLPFGVLAQGEQGLLNAIANFKAKQSPLKTMLGLEQKDRLSQNEIVATPNTKPREGQV
;
A
#
# COMPACT_ATOMS: atom_id res chain seq x y z
N MET A 1 -19.97 -72.84 20.69
CA MET A 1 -20.36 -72.10 19.47
C MET A 1 -21.33 -71.00 19.90
N SER A 2 -20.88 -69.76 19.99
CA SER A 2 -21.76 -68.61 20.27
C SER A 2 -22.08 -67.90 18.96
N LEU A 3 -23.36 -67.85 18.61
CA LEU A 3 -23.87 -67.07 17.49
C LEU A 3 -23.78 -65.58 17.83
N ALA A 4 -23.15 -64.79 16.96
CA ALA A 4 -23.23 -63.34 17.03
C ALA A 4 -24.66 -62.93 16.69
N ILE A 5 -25.38 -62.39 17.67
CA ILE A 5 -26.66 -61.73 17.44
C ILE A 5 -26.32 -60.44 16.72
N LEU A 6 -26.45 -60.43 15.38
CA LEU A 6 -26.46 -59.22 14.57
C LEU A 6 -27.65 -58.38 15.06
N ASN A 7 -27.34 -57.32 15.79
CA ASN A 7 -28.29 -56.34 16.26
C ASN A 7 -28.86 -55.60 15.03
N PRO A 8 -30.14 -55.79 14.65
CA PRO A 8 -30.70 -55.18 13.44
C PRO A 8 -30.82 -53.64 13.53
N GLN A 9 -30.50 -53.06 14.69
CA GLN A 9 -30.62 -51.64 14.96
C GLN A 9 -29.38 -50.83 14.57
N ASP A 10 -28.29 -51.48 14.14
CA ASP A 10 -27.07 -50.76 13.75
C ASP A 10 -27.12 -50.15 12.34
N GLU A 11 -28.16 -50.42 11.54
CA GLU A 11 -28.30 -49.92 10.17
C GLU A 11 -29.23 -48.70 10.01
N LEU A 12 -29.57 -47.99 11.09
CA LEU A 12 -30.43 -46.81 11.02
C LEU A 12 -29.71 -45.53 11.47
N ASN A 13 -28.40 -45.44 11.25
CA ASN A 13 -27.73 -44.15 11.18
C ASN A 13 -28.17 -43.45 9.89
N HIS A 14 -29.35 -42.83 9.93
CA HIS A 14 -29.75 -41.79 9.00
C HIS A 14 -28.61 -40.78 8.99
N ARG A 15 -27.81 -40.81 7.91
CA ARG A 15 -26.80 -39.82 7.60
C ARG A 15 -27.51 -38.48 7.68
N GLN A 16 -27.41 -37.81 8.83
CA GLN A 16 -28.03 -36.51 9.02
C GLN A 16 -27.40 -35.60 7.98
N VAL A 17 -28.10 -35.41 6.87
CA VAL A 17 -27.84 -34.32 5.96
C VAL A 17 -28.09 -33.11 6.84
N ASN A 18 -27.01 -32.50 7.31
CA ASN A 18 -27.06 -31.26 8.07
C ASN A 18 -27.63 -30.22 7.11
N VAL A 19 -28.95 -30.16 7.02
CA VAL A 19 -29.68 -29.16 6.23
C VAL A 19 -29.33 -27.85 6.92
N PRO A 20 -28.51 -26.98 6.29
CA PRO A 20 -28.21 -25.72 6.90
C PRO A 20 -29.54 -24.99 7.02
N ASN A 21 -29.96 -24.76 8.27
CA ASN A 21 -31.14 -23.98 8.65
C ASN A 21 -31.32 -22.84 7.65
N ASP A 22 -32.50 -22.65 7.07
CA ASP A 22 -32.71 -21.83 5.85
C ASP A 22 -32.05 -20.44 5.93
N ASN A 23 -31.95 -19.88 7.15
CA ASN A 23 -31.23 -18.66 7.47
C ASN A 23 -29.71 -18.71 7.15
N HIS A 24 -29.04 -19.81 7.49
CA HIS A 24 -27.62 -20.02 7.19
C HIS A 24 -27.38 -20.12 5.67
N ARG A 25 -28.23 -20.89 4.96
CA ARG A 25 -28.16 -21.02 3.51
C ARG A 25 -28.41 -19.67 2.81
N ARG A 26 -29.42 -18.92 3.26
CA ARG A 26 -29.71 -17.56 2.78
C ARG A 26 -28.52 -16.62 2.96
N GLN A 27 -27.84 -16.68 4.11
CA GLN A 27 -26.67 -15.83 4.37
C GLN A 27 -25.48 -16.20 3.48
N ILE A 28 -25.25 -17.50 3.22
CA ILE A 28 -24.23 -17.94 2.27
C ILE A 28 -24.51 -17.37 0.87
N ILE A 29 -25.75 -17.52 0.38
CA ILE A 29 -26.15 -17.02 -0.94
C ILE A 29 -25.96 -15.50 -1.02
N LYS A 30 -26.42 -14.77 0.00
CA LYS A 30 -26.23 -13.31 0.08
C LYS A 30 -24.76 -12.92 0.01
N LYS A 31 -23.89 -13.59 0.77
CA LYS A 31 -22.44 -13.34 0.73
C LYS A 31 -21.84 -13.62 -0.65
N LYS A 32 -22.26 -14.70 -1.33
CA LYS A 32 -21.82 -15.02 -2.69
C LYS A 32 -22.22 -13.93 -3.69
N VAL A 33 -23.47 -13.47 -3.67
CA VAL A 33 -23.95 -12.39 -4.55
C VAL A 33 -23.18 -11.10 -4.31
N ILE A 34 -22.98 -10.70 -3.05
CA ILE A 34 -22.20 -9.50 -2.70
C ILE A 34 -20.75 -9.63 -3.18
N ALA A 35 -20.14 -10.81 -3.03
CA ALA A 35 -18.78 -11.05 -3.49
C ALA A 35 -18.65 -10.90 -5.00
N ILE A 36 -19.60 -11.46 -5.77
CA ILE A 36 -19.64 -11.32 -7.23
C ILE A 36 -19.78 -9.84 -7.63
N GLY A 37 -20.69 -9.10 -6.99
CA GLY A 37 -20.85 -7.67 -7.26
C GLY A 37 -19.58 -6.85 -6.97
N LYS A 38 -18.90 -7.14 -5.85
CA LYS A 38 -17.61 -6.51 -5.54
C LYS A 38 -16.55 -6.84 -6.59
N MET A 39 -16.45 -8.11 -7.00
CA MET A 39 -15.50 -8.53 -8.04
C MET A 39 -15.78 -7.91 -9.40
N SER A 40 -17.05 -7.78 -9.78
CA SER A 40 -17.45 -7.07 -11.00
C SER A 40 -17.00 -5.61 -10.97
N ARG A 41 -17.19 -4.92 -9.83
CA ARG A 41 -16.69 -3.55 -9.67
C ARG A 41 -15.17 -3.49 -9.76
N HIS A 42 -14.45 -4.41 -9.10
CA HIS A 42 -12.98 -4.47 -9.20
C HIS A 42 -12.52 -4.71 -10.65
N TYR A 43 -13.18 -5.60 -11.39
CA TYR A 43 -12.87 -5.88 -12.78
C TYR A 43 -13.01 -4.63 -13.66
N ASN A 44 -14.10 -3.87 -13.52
CA ASN A 44 -14.31 -2.64 -14.30
C ASN A 44 -13.17 -1.66 -14.08
N VAL A 45 -12.78 -1.42 -12.82
CA VAL A 45 -11.66 -0.52 -12.50
C VAL A 45 -10.36 -0.98 -13.16
N LEU A 46 -10.06 -2.28 -13.10
CA LEU A 46 -8.87 -2.85 -13.74
C LEU A 46 -8.91 -2.75 -15.27
N LYS A 47 -10.10 -2.90 -15.87
CA LYS A 47 -10.32 -2.84 -17.31
C LYS A 47 -10.26 -1.39 -17.83
N ASP A 48 -10.83 -0.46 -17.09
CA ASP A 48 -11.01 0.94 -17.51
C ASP A 48 -9.76 1.79 -17.23
N HIS A 49 -8.95 1.44 -16.22
CA HIS A 49 -7.75 2.20 -15.82
C HIS A 49 -6.48 1.34 -15.73
N PRO A 50 -6.01 0.72 -16.82
CA PRO A 50 -4.83 -0.13 -16.81
C PRO A 50 -3.54 0.64 -16.48
N ASP A 51 -3.42 1.90 -16.88
CA ASP A 51 -2.21 2.72 -16.68
C ASP A 51 -1.97 3.03 -15.20
N LEU A 52 -3.02 3.47 -14.50
CA LEU A 52 -2.96 3.70 -13.05
C LEU A 52 -2.62 2.42 -12.28
N VAL A 53 -3.13 1.27 -12.75
CA VAL A 53 -2.80 -0.04 -12.17
C VAL A 53 -1.33 -0.40 -12.40
N ALA A 54 -0.80 -0.16 -13.59
CA ALA A 54 0.59 -0.42 -13.92
C ALA A 54 1.54 0.49 -13.10
N GLU A 55 1.23 1.77 -13.00
CA GLU A 55 1.97 2.74 -12.18
C GLU A 55 1.98 2.32 -10.70
N LEU A 56 0.80 2.00 -10.15
CA LEU A 56 0.71 1.57 -8.75
C LEU A 56 1.46 0.25 -8.48
N LYS A 57 1.44 -0.69 -9.43
CA LYS A 57 2.23 -1.92 -9.35
C LYS A 57 3.73 -1.64 -9.38
N ALA A 58 4.18 -0.68 -10.19
CA ALA A 58 5.59 -0.29 -10.24
C ALA A 58 6.08 0.23 -8.88
N PHE A 59 5.24 1.00 -8.18
CA PHE A 59 5.55 1.48 -6.83
C PHE A 59 5.48 0.40 -5.74
N ASN A 60 4.62 -0.60 -5.89
CA ASN A 60 4.33 -1.60 -4.86
C ASN A 60 4.83 -3.02 -5.21
N GLY A 61 6.04 -3.12 -5.77
CA GLY A 61 6.72 -4.40 -5.98
C GLY A 61 5.94 -5.39 -6.87
N GLY A 62 5.21 -4.88 -7.86
CA GLY A 62 4.44 -5.68 -8.82
C GLY A 62 3.05 -6.10 -8.37
N LYS A 63 2.64 -5.76 -7.13
CA LYS A 63 1.33 -6.16 -6.57
C LYS A 63 0.44 -4.94 -6.34
N LEU A 64 -0.87 -5.11 -6.40
CA LEU A 64 -1.80 -4.08 -5.97
C LEU A 64 -2.02 -4.18 -4.45
N PRO A 65 -2.00 -3.05 -3.71
CA PRO A 65 -2.31 -3.06 -2.28
C PRO A 65 -3.77 -3.47 -2.04
N PHE A 66 -4.01 -4.16 -0.93
CA PHE A 66 -5.35 -4.62 -0.57
C PHE A 66 -6.32 -3.46 -0.34
N GLY A 67 -7.57 -3.65 -0.73
CA GLY A 67 -8.65 -2.69 -0.49
C GLY A 67 -8.64 -1.46 -1.42
N VAL A 68 -7.57 -1.20 -2.18
CA VAL A 68 -7.47 -0.04 -3.09
C VAL A 68 -8.59 -0.04 -4.12
N LEU A 69 -8.83 -1.17 -4.78
CA LEU A 69 -9.86 -1.29 -5.81
C LEU A 69 -11.29 -1.15 -5.26
N ALA A 70 -11.51 -1.32 -3.97
CA ALA A 70 -12.83 -1.20 -3.36
C ALA A 70 -13.37 0.24 -3.41
N GLN A 71 -12.48 1.23 -3.50
CA GLN A 71 -12.83 2.65 -3.67
C GLN A 71 -12.96 3.05 -5.14
N GLY A 72 -12.65 2.15 -6.08
CA GLY A 72 -12.63 2.44 -7.52
C GLY A 72 -11.37 3.18 -7.96
N GLU A 73 -11.51 4.02 -8.99
CA GLU A 73 -10.43 4.85 -9.55
C GLU A 73 -9.79 5.75 -8.48
N GLN A 74 -10.60 6.37 -7.62
CA GLN A 74 -10.12 7.26 -6.55
C GLN A 74 -9.16 6.55 -5.59
N GLY A 75 -9.40 5.26 -5.34
CA GLY A 75 -8.49 4.43 -4.54
C GLY A 75 -7.11 4.33 -5.19
N LEU A 76 -7.04 4.12 -6.51
CA LEU A 76 -5.79 4.03 -7.26
C LEU A 76 -5.02 5.36 -7.18
N LEU A 77 -5.69 6.48 -7.47
CA LEU A 77 -5.10 7.81 -7.43
C LEU A 77 -4.53 8.15 -6.05
N ASN A 78 -5.32 7.92 -5.00
CA ASN A 78 -4.90 8.15 -3.62
C ASN A 78 -3.70 7.26 -3.24
N ALA A 79 -3.72 5.99 -3.63
CA ALA A 79 -2.60 5.08 -3.37
C ALA A 79 -1.32 5.57 -4.06
N ILE A 80 -1.39 5.93 -5.35
CA ILE A 80 -0.26 6.45 -6.12
C ILE A 80 0.30 7.72 -5.48
N ALA A 81 -0.57 8.68 -5.13
CA ALA A 81 -0.16 9.92 -4.46
C ALA A 81 0.59 9.64 -3.15
N ASN A 82 0.07 8.71 -2.34
CA ASN A 82 0.70 8.31 -1.08
C ASN A 82 2.08 7.65 -1.30
N PHE A 83 2.24 6.81 -2.32
CA PHE A 83 3.54 6.22 -2.64
C PHE A 83 4.55 7.26 -3.13
N LYS A 84 4.13 8.19 -3.99
CA LYS A 84 4.99 9.31 -4.43
C LYS A 84 5.44 10.18 -3.26
N ALA A 85 4.52 10.53 -2.36
CA ALA A 85 4.81 11.31 -1.17
C ALA A 85 5.74 10.59 -0.16
N LYS A 86 5.80 9.26 -0.17
CA LYS A 86 6.75 8.47 0.63
C LYS A 86 8.14 8.38 0.00
N GLN A 87 8.26 8.58 -1.32
CA GLN A 87 9.54 8.57 -2.04
C GLN A 87 10.22 9.95 -2.06
N SER A 88 9.45 11.03 -1.99
CA SER A 88 9.97 12.40 -1.96
C SER A 88 10.68 12.88 -0.67
N PRO A 89 10.48 12.33 0.55
CA PRO A 89 11.09 12.91 1.75
C PRO A 89 12.60 12.62 1.84
N LEU A 90 13.14 11.72 1.01
CA LEU A 90 14.57 11.41 0.98
C LEU A 90 15.36 12.34 0.03
N LYS A 91 14.74 12.89 -1.02
CA LYS A 91 15.44 13.75 -2.00
C LYS A 91 15.65 15.18 -1.51
N THR A 92 14.78 15.70 -0.65
CA THR A 92 14.91 17.08 -0.14
C THR A 92 16.10 17.27 0.80
N MET A 93 16.62 16.20 1.43
CA MET A 93 17.78 16.29 2.34
C MET A 93 19.14 16.04 1.67
N LEU A 94 19.20 15.52 0.45
CA LEU A 94 20.46 15.14 -0.22
C LEU A 94 20.83 16.05 -1.41
N GLY A 95 20.12 17.17 -1.61
CA GLY A 95 20.15 17.93 -2.86
C GLY A 95 20.28 19.45 -2.76
N LEU A 96 20.88 19.99 -1.69
CA LEU A 96 21.33 21.39 -1.65
C LEU A 96 22.82 21.42 -1.33
N GLU A 97 23.60 21.03 -2.33
CA GLU A 97 25.06 21.19 -2.38
C GLU A 97 25.36 22.69 -2.48
N GLN A 98 26.13 23.17 -1.51
CA GLN A 98 26.49 24.57 -1.33
C GLN A 98 27.50 24.98 -2.41
N LYS A 99 27.04 25.52 -3.55
CA LYS A 99 27.96 25.98 -4.61
C LYS A 99 28.15 27.50 -4.74
N ASP A 100 27.75 28.30 -3.75
CA ASP A 100 27.92 29.76 -3.79
C ASP A 100 28.57 30.33 -2.52
N ARG A 101 29.72 29.79 -2.09
CA ARG A 101 30.50 30.35 -0.96
C ARG A 101 32.02 30.45 -1.19
N LEU A 102 32.45 30.63 -2.44
CA LEU A 102 33.85 30.95 -2.77
C LEU A 102 33.97 32.29 -3.49
N SER A 103 33.58 33.37 -2.81
CA SER A 103 34.00 34.75 -3.16
C SER A 103 34.08 35.64 -1.92
N GLN A 104 34.73 35.18 -0.85
CA GLN A 104 35.17 36.05 0.25
C GLN A 104 36.49 35.54 0.80
N ASN A 105 37.57 35.91 0.13
CA ASN A 105 38.91 35.95 0.73
C ASN A 105 39.69 37.10 0.07
N GLU A 106 39.16 38.31 0.16
CA GLU A 106 40.02 39.50 0.17
C GLU A 106 40.68 39.55 1.55
N ILE A 107 41.91 39.05 1.63
CA ILE A 107 42.80 39.33 2.74
C ILE A 107 43.26 40.79 2.54
N VAL A 108 42.63 41.73 3.24
CA VAL A 108 43.19 43.07 3.45
C VAL A 108 43.68 43.15 4.89
N ALA A 109 44.93 42.71 5.10
CA ALA A 109 45.67 42.93 6.33
C ALA A 109 46.87 43.85 6.03
N THR A 110 46.68 45.13 6.37
CA THR A 110 47.65 46.17 6.75
C THR A 110 48.99 46.29 6.01
N PRO A 111 49.22 47.44 5.33
CA PRO A 111 50.56 47.99 5.16
C PRO A 111 50.83 49.13 6.16
N ASN A 112 51.92 48.95 6.91
CA ASN A 112 52.85 49.99 7.36
C ASN A 112 52.55 50.82 8.63
N THR A 113 53.37 50.53 9.64
CA THR A 113 53.93 51.47 10.62
C THR A 113 54.52 52.70 9.93
N LYS A 114 54.12 53.91 10.34
CA LYS A 114 54.85 55.15 10.04
C LYS A 114 55.73 55.52 11.24
N PRO A 115 56.96 56.01 11.04
CA PRO A 115 57.84 56.43 12.11
C PRO A 115 57.32 57.70 12.77
N ARG A 116 57.55 57.81 14.08
CA ARG A 116 57.22 58.97 14.92
C ARG A 116 58.29 60.05 14.69
N GLU A 117 57.93 61.13 14.02
CA GLU A 117 58.75 62.35 13.91
C GLU A 117 57.89 63.60 14.21
N GLY A 118 58.43 64.53 15.01
CA GLY A 118 57.87 65.86 15.35
C GLY A 118 57.27 65.93 16.77
N GLN A 119 57.99 66.41 17.80
CA GLN A 119 58.19 67.83 18.20
C GLN A 119 56.91 68.54 18.68
N VAL A 120 56.74 68.68 20.00
CA VAL A 120 57.06 69.89 20.81
C VAL A 120 57.16 69.51 22.29
#